data_AF-A0A967WPK7-F1
#
_entry.id   AF-A0A967WPK7-F1
#
_cell.length_a   1.000
_cell.length_b   1.000
_cell.length_c   1.000
_cell.angle_alpha   90.00
_cell.angle_beta   90.00
_cell.angle_gamma   90.00
#
_symmetry.space_group_name_H-M   'P 1'
#
loop_
_entity.id
_entity.type
_entity.pdbx_description
1 polymer ?
#
loop_
_entity_poly.entity_id
_entity_poly.type
_entity_poly.pdbx_seq_one_letter_code
_entity_poly.pdbx_strand_id
1 'polypeptide(L)'
;GKYWFVMHAFPFEVSFFALMLMNGIVNLATTIPSAPGYVGTFDAPGIAVLEAYGVPGGLAAGYTLVLHAALWLPITALGAYYMARESLSWQRVQQE
;
A
#
# COMPACT_ATOMS: atom_id res chain seq x y z
N GLY A 1 -3.07 6.42 -11.17
CA GLY A 1 -4.46 5.94 -11.13
C GLY A 1 -4.97 5.78 -9.71
N LYS A 2 -4.63 4.66 -9.03
CA LYS A 2 -5.18 4.31 -7.71
C LYS A 2 -4.97 5.37 -6.61
N TYR A 3 -3.77 5.94 -6.50
CA TYR A 3 -3.45 7.00 -5.52
C TYR A 3 -4.39 8.22 -5.68
N TRP A 4 -4.53 8.70 -6.91
CA TRP A 4 -5.42 9.82 -7.25
C TRP A 4 -6.90 9.49 -7.00
N PHE A 5 -7.33 8.26 -7.30
CA PHE A 5 -8.70 7.82 -7.04
C PHE A 5 -9.02 7.76 -5.53
N VAL A 6 -8.13 7.20 -4.72
CA VAL A 6 -8.30 7.12 -3.25
C VAL A 6 -8.30 8.51 -2.62
N MET A 7 -7.58 9.48 -3.20
CA MET A 7 -7.53 10.86 -2.68
C MET A 7 -8.91 11.51 -2.64
N HIS A 8 -9.79 11.19 -3.60
CA HIS A 8 -11.16 11.73 -3.65
C HIS A 8 -12.03 11.28 -2.48
N ALA A 9 -11.62 10.24 -1.74
CA ALA A 9 -12.30 9.80 -0.53
C ALA A 9 -11.88 10.61 0.72
N PHE A 10 -10.91 11.52 0.61
CA PHE A 10 -10.38 12.31 1.71
C PHE A 10 -10.50 13.82 1.44
N PRO A 11 -10.66 14.65 2.48
CA PRO A 11 -10.81 16.10 2.34
C PRO A 11 -9.45 16.80 2.16
N PHE A 12 -8.62 16.34 1.22
CA PHE A 12 -7.38 17.04 0.82
C PHE A 12 -7.10 16.85 -0.67
N GLU A 13 -6.42 17.82 -1.27
CA GLU A 13 -5.95 17.73 -2.64
C GLU A 13 -4.46 18.06 -2.71
N VAL A 14 -3.70 17.17 -3.32
CA VAL A 14 -2.30 17.40 -3.66
C VAL A 14 -2.11 17.22 -5.16
N SER A 15 -1.07 17.85 -5.72
CA SER A 15 -0.79 17.72 -7.15
C SER A 15 -0.56 16.26 -7.55
N PHE A 16 -0.89 15.92 -8.80
CA PHE A 16 -0.60 14.59 -9.35
C PHE A 16 0.89 14.22 -9.22
N PHE A 17 1.79 15.21 -9.37
CA PHE A 17 3.23 15.02 -9.19
C PHE A 17 3.59 14.65 -7.74
N ALA A 18 2.93 15.22 -6.74
CA ALA A 18 3.12 14.85 -5.33
C ALA A 18 2.73 13.38 -5.10
N LEU A 19 1.62 12.92 -5.70
CA LEU A 19 1.21 11.51 -5.62
C LEU A 19 2.18 10.57 -6.33
N MET A 20 2.78 11.01 -7.45
CA MET A 20 3.82 10.23 -8.15
C MET A 20 5.14 10.20 -7.37
N LEU A 21 5.51 11.31 -6.72
CA LEU A 21 6.66 11.36 -5.82
C LEU A 21 6.47 10.42 -4.63
N MET A 22 5.29 10.46 -3.99
CA MET A 22 4.92 9.52 -2.93
C MET A 22 5.05 8.07 -3.42
N ASN A 23 4.52 7.75 -4.61
CA ASN A 23 4.62 6.41 -5.17
C ASN A 23 6.08 5.97 -5.38
N GLY A 24 6.94 6.84 -5.91
CA GLY A 24 8.37 6.56 -6.08
C GLY A 24 9.09 6.31 -4.76
N ILE A 25 8.89 7.19 -3.77
CA ILE A 25 9.51 7.08 -2.44
C ILE A 25 9.06 5.80 -1.74
N VAL A 26 7.77 5.50 -1.77
CA VAL A 26 7.21 4.30 -1.13
C VAL A 26 7.77 3.04 -1.78
N ASN A 27 7.84 2.96 -3.11
CA ASN A 27 8.44 1.81 -3.80
C ASN A 27 9.93 1.64 -3.43
N LEU A 28 10.69 2.72 -3.31
CA LEU A 28 12.07 2.65 -2.86
C LEU A 28 12.16 2.19 -1.40
N ALA A 29 11.31 2.69 -0.52
CA ALA A 29 11.28 2.31 0.89
C ALA A 29 10.88 0.84 1.11
N THR A 30 10.04 0.28 0.24
CA THR A 30 9.67 -1.15 0.30
C THR A 30 10.83 -2.11 -0.01
N THR A 31 11.97 -1.60 -0.49
CA THR A 31 13.22 -2.40 -0.59
C THR A 31 13.80 -2.75 0.77
N ILE A 32 13.43 -2.02 1.82
CA ILE A 32 13.83 -2.32 3.21
C ILE A 32 13.10 -3.60 3.65
N PRO A 33 13.82 -4.58 4.25
CA PRO A 33 13.22 -5.80 4.78
C PRO A 33 12.05 -5.45 5.72
N SER A 34 10.87 -5.99 5.43
CA SER A 34 9.64 -5.60 6.11
C SER A 34 8.72 -6.78 6.39
N ALA A 35 7.75 -6.53 7.28
CA ALA A 35 6.72 -7.50 7.62
C ALA A 35 5.87 -7.86 6.38
N PRO A 36 5.19 -9.03 6.39
CA PRO A 36 4.33 -9.44 5.30
C PRO A 36 3.36 -8.33 4.89
N GLY A 37 3.35 -7.99 3.60
CA GLY A 37 2.51 -6.92 3.07
C GLY A 37 3.08 -5.51 3.16
N TYR A 38 4.32 -5.29 3.58
CA TYR A 38 4.95 -3.95 3.69
C TYR A 38 4.35 -3.02 4.75
N VAL A 39 3.73 -3.60 5.78
CA VAL A 39 3.19 -2.86 6.93
C VAL A 39 4.30 -2.03 7.57
N GLY A 40 4.10 -0.71 7.69
CA GLY A 40 5.06 0.23 8.24
C GLY A 40 6.04 0.83 7.23
N THR A 41 6.69 0.03 6.39
CA THR A 41 7.65 0.54 5.37
C THR A 41 6.95 1.19 4.18
N PHE A 42 5.70 0.82 3.90
CA PHE A 42 4.84 1.55 2.97
C PHE A 42 4.25 2.81 3.61
N ASP A 43 3.85 2.70 4.88
CA ASP A 43 3.02 3.71 5.55
C ASP A 43 3.84 4.93 5.99
N ALA A 44 4.96 4.72 6.69
CA ALA A 44 5.74 5.81 7.26
C ALA A 44 6.29 6.81 6.20
N PRO A 45 6.88 6.37 5.07
CA PRO A 45 7.33 7.29 4.04
C PRO A 45 6.17 7.96 3.31
N GLY A 46 5.06 7.24 3.09
CA GLY A 46 3.87 7.78 2.44
C GLY A 46 3.24 8.92 3.24
N ILE A 47 3.13 8.73 4.56
CA ILE A 47 2.64 9.75 5.49
C ILE A 47 3.58 10.96 5.50
N ALA A 48 4.89 10.73 5.62
CA ALA A 48 5.89 11.79 5.67
C ALA A 48 5.87 12.67 4.41
N VAL A 49 5.66 12.09 3.23
CA VAL A 49 5.51 12.85 1.98
C VAL A 49 4.27 13.74 2.04
N LEU A 50 3.11 13.21 2.42
CA LEU A 50 1.88 13.99 2.48
C LEU A 50 1.93 15.10 3.54
N GLU A 51 2.55 14.83 4.69
CA GLU A 51 2.82 15.85 5.72
C GLU A 51 3.75 16.95 5.19
N ALA A 52 4.77 16.60 4.40
CA ALA A 52 5.65 17.58 3.75
C ALA A 52 4.90 18.45 2.72
N TYR A 53 3.79 17.96 2.16
CA TYR A 53 2.88 18.73 1.32
C TYR A 53 1.78 19.47 2.10
N GLY A 54 1.85 19.48 3.43
CA GLY A 54 0.93 20.24 4.30
C GLY A 54 -0.37 19.51 4.67
N VAL A 55 -0.49 18.20 4.38
CA VAL A 55 -1.64 17.41 4.82
C VAL A 55 -1.50 17.10 6.32
N PRO A 56 -2.55 17.33 7.15
CA PRO A 56 -2.51 16.96 8.56
C PRO A 56 -2.19 15.47 8.76
N GLY A 57 -1.30 15.15 9.71
CA GLY A 57 -0.79 13.78 9.89
C GLY A 57 -1.87 12.71 10.08
N GLY A 58 -2.96 13.03 10.79
CA GLY A 58 -4.10 12.11 10.92
C GLY A 58 -4.79 11.79 9.59
N LEU A 59 -4.91 12.78 8.69
CA LEU A 59 -5.46 12.60 7.35
C LEU A 59 -4.48 11.86 6.44
N ALA A 60 -3.19 12.20 6.51
CA ALA A 60 -2.13 11.53 5.77
C ALA A 60 -2.04 10.03 6.14
N ALA A 61 -2.14 9.70 7.43
CA ALA A 61 -2.20 8.34 7.94
C ALA A 61 -3.45 7.60 7.46
N GLY A 62 -4.64 8.22 7.57
CA GLY A 62 -5.88 7.62 7.10
C GLY A 62 -5.84 7.30 5.60
N TYR A 63 -5.38 8.25 4.78
CA TYR A 63 -5.24 8.04 3.34
C TYR A 63 -4.23 6.94 3.01
N THR A 64 -3.06 6.98 3.63
CA THR A 64 -2.00 6.00 3.34
C THR A 64 -2.45 4.60 3.72
N LEU A 65 -3.15 4.44 4.84
CA LEU A 65 -3.69 3.15 5.29
C LEU A 65 -4.78 2.62 4.35
N VAL A 66 -5.72 3.46 3.91
CA VAL A 66 -6.75 3.05 2.94
C VAL A 66 -6.12 2.68 1.60
N LEU A 67 -5.14 3.46 1.14
CA LEU A 67 -4.41 3.18 -0.08
C LEU A 67 -3.66 1.84 0.01
N HIS A 68 -3.00 1.58 1.13
CA HIS A 68 -2.32 0.32 1.40
C HIS A 68 -3.30 -0.85 1.33
N ALA A 69 -4.41 -0.77 2.06
CA ALA A 69 -5.44 -1.81 2.04
C ALA A 69 -6.01 -2.03 0.62
N ALA A 70 -6.24 -0.97 -0.15
CA ALA A 70 -6.74 -1.05 -1.53
C ALA A 70 -5.73 -1.67 -2.51
N LEU A 71 -4.43 -1.61 -2.19
CA LEU A 71 -3.37 -2.24 -2.99
C LEU A 71 -3.16 -3.70 -2.58
N TRP A 72 -3.08 -3.98 -1.29
CA TRP A 72 -2.73 -5.28 -0.74
C TRP A 72 -3.91 -6.25 -0.69
N LEU A 73 -5.07 -5.83 -0.18
CA LEU A 73 -6.17 -6.74 0.11
C LEU A 73 -6.75 -7.45 -1.12
N PRO A 74 -6.96 -6.79 -2.29
CA PRO A 74 -7.53 -7.47 -3.46
C PRO A 74 -6.60 -8.53 -4.03
N ILE A 75 -5.29 -8.26 -4.11
CA ILE A 75 -4.32 -9.23 -4.63
C ILE A 75 -4.14 -10.41 -3.67
N THR A 76 -4.12 -10.14 -2.36
CA THR A 76 -4.00 -11.18 -1.34
C THR A 76 -5.24 -12.05 -1.28
N ALA A 77 -6.43 -11.45 -1.33
CA ALA A 77 -7.69 -12.19 -1.38
C ALA A 77 -7.79 -13.04 -2.65
N LEU A 78 -7.39 -12.52 -3.80
CA LEU A 78 -7.38 -13.25 -5.06
C LEU A 78 -6.40 -14.43 -5.02
N GLY A 79 -5.18 -14.21 -4.50
CA GLY A 79 -4.19 -15.27 -4.30
C GLY A 79 -4.69 -16.35 -3.35
N ALA A 80 -5.29 -15.96 -2.22
CA ALA A 80 -5.89 -16.89 -1.25
C ALA A 80 -7.05 -17.69 -1.87
N TYR A 81 -7.88 -17.05 -2.69
CA TYR A 81 -8.95 -17.72 -3.43
C TYR A 81 -8.42 -18.81 -4.37
N TYR A 82 -7.41 -18.48 -5.19
CA TYR A 82 -6.80 -19.48 -6.08
C TYR A 82 -6.07 -20.59 -5.32
N MET A 83 -5.35 -20.25 -4.24
CA MET A 83 -4.69 -21.23 -3.37
C MET A 83 -5.69 -22.24 -2.80
N ALA A 84 -6.85 -21.75 -2.35
CA ALA A 84 -7.93 -22.60 -1.84
C ALA A 84 -8.58 -23.45 -2.95
N ARG A 85 -8.73 -22.90 -4.16
CA ARG A 85 -9.39 -23.56 -5.29
C ARG A 85 -8.52 -24.62 -5.97
N GLU A 86 -7.23 -24.35 -6.12
CA GLU A 86 -6.31 -25.22 -6.87
C GLU A 86 -5.71 -26.34 -6.03
N SER A 87 -5.99 -26.38 -4.72
CA SER A 87 -5.44 -27.40 -3.81
C SER A 87 -3.95 -27.62 -4.06
N LEU A 88 -3.17 -26.54 -4.12
CA LEU A 88 -1.72 -26.65 -3.94
C LEU A 88 -1.55 -27.24 -2.54
N SER A 89 -1.50 -28.58 -2.50
CA SER A 89 -1.34 -29.35 -1.29
C SER A 89 -0.17 -28.73 -0.56
N TRP A 90 -0.39 -28.28 0.68
CA TRP A 90 0.63 -27.70 1.55
C TRP A 90 1.90 -28.59 1.63
N GLN A 91 1.77 -29.87 1.27
CA GLN A 91 2.87 -30.84 1.12
C GLN A 91 3.86 -30.51 -0.02
N ARG A 92 3.46 -29.85 -1.11
CA ARG A 92 4.39 -29.45 -2.20
C ARG A 92 5.19 -28.20 -1.86
N VAL A 93 4.57 -27.25 -1.16
CA VAL A 93 5.24 -26.00 -0.72
C VAL A 93 6.28 -26.27 0.38
N GLN A 94 6.16 -27.38 1.11
CA GLN A 94 7.17 -27.84 2.09
C GLN A 94 8.28 -28.72 1.51
N GLN A 95 8.18 -29.15 0.24
CA GLN A 95 9.15 -30.04 -0.41
C GLN A 95 10.12 -29.32 -1.37
N GLU A 96 9.99 -28.01 -1.54
CA GLU A 96 10.97 -27.13 -2.20
C GLU A 96 11.68 -26.25 -1.16
#